data_AF-A0A7V2Y3N6-F1
#
_entry.id   AF-A0A7V2Y3N6-F1
#
_cell.length_a   1.000
_cell.length_b   1.000
_cell.length_c   1.000
_cell.angle_alpha   90.00
_cell.angle_beta   90.00
_cell.angle_gamma   90.00
#
_symmetry.space_group_name_H-M   'P 1'
#
loop_
_entity.id
_entity.type
_entity.pdbx_description
1 polymer ?
#
loop_
_entity_poly.entity_id
_entity_poly.type
_entity_poly.pdbx_seq_one_letter_code
_entity_poly.pdbx_strand_id
1 'polypeptide(L)'
;MGDWDMVLVSVLWIGKLCMAAAPVTMPLHIVGPWTIEVGPGSIHLAGKRVAVEKAVRLDIAPPAIVKVTDEKYDRLPVYNEKAPGWLKGVKMPPLQAEECSATGLLTPGSFRMKDAPGSSRSFIAGVDYGFDEFWATFGRMEGGAIAENQPVYCDYEYAHHRLDSLVAGADGGIRVVQGTPAQALALPPVLHTDDILIANVFVSGETRQLTGESLFPVDAHLPPAYSSPAPVADRLLPRTLAKLREGKPVVIVAFGDSVTCGGGVGANKADWYQYQFQKRLQARFPKSPITMLTAGWGGASSKAYLDSPRGSEHDFVRDVLEPKPDLVTIEFVNDAYLDEAGVAAHYGGIVERLQQNGSEVILITPHLVRPDWMKVETMKFDEDPRPYVRGLRQFGEARGIAVADASAEWCMLWRRGIPYITILANAINHPDVRGHELFARVLLGLFPEQ
;
A
#
# COMPACT_ATOMS: atom_id res chain seq x y z
N MET A 1 47.64 10.21 76.28
CA MET A 1 46.58 10.92 75.53
C MET A 1 46.68 10.41 74.12
N GLY A 2 45.84 9.42 73.79
CA GLY A 2 45.98 8.60 72.58
C GLY A 2 44.78 8.79 71.66
N ASP A 3 45.09 8.85 70.37
CA ASP A 3 44.24 9.17 69.23
C ASP A 3 43.06 8.20 69.03
N TRP A 4 41.97 8.74 68.48
CA TRP A 4 40.86 7.98 67.91
C TRP A 4 41.04 7.91 66.39
N ASP A 5 41.37 6.72 65.89
CA ASP A 5 41.40 6.42 64.45
C ASP A 5 39.99 6.32 63.87
N MET A 6 39.78 7.07 62.78
CA MET A 6 38.54 7.19 62.05
C MET A 6 38.52 6.18 60.89
N VAL A 7 37.68 5.15 61.00
CA VAL A 7 37.49 4.13 59.95
C VAL A 7 36.64 4.71 58.80
N LEU A 8 37.26 4.91 57.64
CA LEU A 8 36.60 5.24 56.38
C LEU A 8 35.92 4.00 55.79
N VAL A 9 34.58 4.02 55.73
CA VAL A 9 33.78 3.04 54.98
C VAL A 9 33.73 3.47 53.52
N SER A 10 34.41 2.71 52.64
CA SER A 10 34.32 2.88 51.19
C SER A 10 32.98 2.34 50.67
N VAL A 11 32.10 3.24 50.23
CA VAL A 11 30.86 2.89 49.53
C VAL A 11 31.19 2.57 48.06
N LEU A 12 31.14 1.30 47.70
CA LEU A 12 31.20 0.81 46.32
C LEU A 12 29.89 1.16 45.60
N TRP A 13 29.95 2.16 44.72
CA TRP A 13 28.89 2.44 43.75
C TRP A 13 28.90 1.36 42.66
N ILE A 14 27.96 0.41 42.73
CA ILE A 14 27.66 -0.50 41.62
C ILE A 14 26.86 0.29 40.59
N GLY A 15 27.54 0.78 39.56
CA GLY A 15 26.90 1.38 38.40
C GLY A 15 25.96 0.37 37.74
N LYS A 16 24.69 0.76 37.54
CA LYS A 16 23.74 0.01 36.74
C LYS A 16 24.32 -0.13 35.32
N LEU A 17 24.73 -1.35 34.95
CA LEU A 17 24.92 -1.70 33.54
C LEU A 17 23.55 -1.58 32.87
N CYS A 18 23.31 -0.49 32.15
CA CYS A 18 22.26 -0.48 31.14
C CYS A 18 22.66 -1.49 30.08
N MET A 19 22.10 -2.70 30.12
CA MET A 19 22.12 -3.58 28.95
C MET A 19 21.41 -2.82 27.83
N ALA A 20 22.15 -2.40 26.81
CA ALA A 20 21.55 -1.89 25.59
C ALA A 20 20.60 -2.95 25.05
N ALA A 21 19.38 -2.55 24.70
CA ALA A 21 18.43 -3.44 24.07
C ALA A 21 19.08 -4.08 22.84
N ALA A 22 18.87 -5.38 22.64
CA ALA A 22 19.37 -6.06 21.45
C ALA A 22 18.88 -5.33 20.19
N PRO A 23 19.73 -5.15 19.17
CA PRO A 23 19.33 -4.46 17.95
C PRO A 23 18.16 -5.19 17.30
N VAL A 24 17.12 -4.44 16.91
CA VAL A 24 15.89 -5.00 16.31
C VAL A 24 16.06 -5.26 14.80
N THR A 25 17.10 -4.68 14.19
CA THR A 25 17.48 -4.84 12.78
C THR A 25 18.99 -5.01 12.67
N MET A 26 19.48 -5.52 11.54
CA MET A 26 20.93 -5.53 11.28
C MET A 26 21.39 -4.09 11.02
N PRO A 27 22.56 -3.65 11.50
CA PRO A 27 23.06 -2.31 11.17
C PRO A 27 23.30 -2.16 9.67
N LEU A 28 22.64 -1.19 9.04
CA LEU A 28 22.77 -0.88 7.62
C LEU A 28 23.18 0.58 7.45
N HIS A 29 24.22 0.82 6.66
CA HIS A 29 24.71 2.15 6.35
C HIS A 29 24.91 2.33 4.85
N ILE A 30 24.43 3.43 4.28
CA ILE A 30 24.76 3.83 2.91
C ILE A 30 26.12 4.50 2.96
N VAL A 31 27.13 3.87 2.35
CA VAL A 31 28.54 4.32 2.41
C VAL A 31 29.06 4.84 1.07
N GLY A 32 28.22 4.82 0.04
CA GLY A 32 28.46 5.39 -1.28
C GLY A 32 27.16 5.53 -2.07
N PRO A 33 27.18 6.11 -3.28
CA PRO A 33 25.97 6.33 -4.06
C PRO A 33 25.16 5.05 -4.33
N TRP A 34 25.86 3.92 -4.43
CA TRP A 34 25.32 2.61 -4.77
C TRP A 34 25.90 1.49 -3.91
N THR A 35 26.42 1.82 -2.72
CA THR A 35 27.08 0.85 -1.84
C THR A 35 26.47 0.91 -0.44
N ILE A 36 26.06 -0.26 0.05
CA ILE A 36 25.55 -0.46 1.41
C ILE A 36 26.57 -1.26 2.21
N GLU A 37 26.81 -0.84 3.44
CA GLU A 37 27.57 -1.59 4.42
C GLU A 37 26.60 -2.25 5.42
N VAL A 38 26.66 -3.57 5.52
CA VAL A 38 26.05 -4.34 6.60
C VAL A 38 27.06 -4.41 7.73
N GLY A 39 26.81 -3.66 8.80
CA GLY A 39 27.71 -3.54 9.94
C GLY A 39 27.76 -4.80 10.80
N PRO A 40 28.76 -4.92 11.68
CA PRO A 40 28.85 -6.04 12.60
C PRO A 40 27.65 -6.05 13.58
N GLY A 41 27.07 -7.21 13.81
CA GLY A 41 25.86 -7.36 14.62
C GLY A 41 25.30 -8.77 14.60
N SER A 42 24.34 -9.04 15.48
CA SER A 42 23.61 -10.31 15.49
C SER A 42 22.16 -10.10 15.85
N ILE A 43 21.26 -10.71 15.08
CA ILE A 43 19.80 -10.67 15.27
C ILE A 43 19.20 -12.06 15.04
N HIS A 44 17.97 -12.29 15.50
CA HIS A 44 17.23 -13.51 15.21
C HIS A 44 16.10 -13.20 14.22
N LEU A 45 16.22 -13.68 13.00
CA LEU A 45 15.22 -13.50 11.95
C LEU A 45 14.67 -14.85 11.52
N ALA A 46 13.35 -14.95 11.40
CA ALA A 46 12.66 -16.19 11.01
C ALA A 46 13.11 -17.42 11.84
N GLY A 47 13.35 -17.23 13.15
CA GLY A 47 13.80 -18.29 14.06
C GLY A 47 15.27 -18.71 13.90
N LYS A 48 16.03 -18.08 13.01
CA LYS A 48 17.46 -18.35 12.79
C LYS A 48 18.30 -17.14 13.24
N ARG A 49 19.47 -17.41 13.84
CA ARG A 49 20.43 -16.36 14.20
C ARG A 49 21.20 -15.94 12.95
N VAL A 50 21.15 -14.66 12.61
CA VAL A 50 22.01 -14.02 11.61
C VAL A 50 23.09 -13.26 12.36
N ALA A 51 24.36 -13.50 12.04
CA ALA A 51 25.49 -12.83 12.67
C ALA A 51 26.49 -12.37 11.61
N VAL A 52 26.91 -11.11 11.71
CA VAL A 52 27.92 -10.48 10.87
C VAL A 52 29.06 -10.06 11.80
N GLU A 53 30.22 -10.71 11.67
CA GLU A 53 31.37 -10.44 12.55
C GLU A 53 32.16 -9.20 12.12
N LYS A 54 32.25 -8.98 10.81
CA LYS A 54 32.94 -7.85 10.18
C LYS A 54 32.01 -7.22 9.17
N ALA A 55 32.10 -5.90 9.05
CA ALA A 55 31.29 -5.16 8.10
C ALA A 55 31.45 -5.71 6.67
N VAL A 56 30.33 -5.93 5.97
CA VAL A 56 30.30 -6.40 4.59
C VAL A 56 29.77 -5.27 3.71
N ARG A 57 30.54 -4.90 2.68
CA ARG A 57 30.09 -3.92 1.69
C ARG A 57 29.50 -4.63 0.48
N LEU A 58 28.34 -4.14 0.06
CA LEU A 58 27.55 -4.67 -1.02
C LEU A 58 27.24 -3.55 -2.01
N ASP A 59 27.54 -3.81 -3.28
CA ASP A 59 27.17 -2.91 -4.36
C ASP A 59 25.76 -3.24 -4.87
N ILE A 60 24.95 -2.19 -5.04
CA ILE A 60 23.61 -2.23 -5.59
C ILE A 60 23.70 -1.67 -7.01
N ALA A 61 23.23 -2.41 -8.01
CA ALA A 61 23.27 -1.89 -9.36
C ALA A 61 22.41 -0.61 -9.47
N PRO A 62 22.83 0.43 -10.22
CA PRO A 62 21.97 1.57 -10.49
C PRO A 62 20.70 1.15 -11.28
N PRO A 63 19.68 2.03 -11.37
CA PRO A 63 18.54 1.81 -12.24
C PRO A 63 18.98 1.64 -13.70
N ALA A 64 18.30 0.76 -14.42
CA ALA A 64 18.48 0.64 -15.87
C ALA A 64 17.64 1.70 -16.58
N ILE A 65 18.30 2.65 -17.23
CA ILE A 65 17.63 3.64 -18.09
C ILE A 65 17.33 2.97 -19.43
N VAL A 66 16.05 2.94 -19.80
CA VAL A 66 15.58 2.46 -21.09
C VAL A 66 15.36 3.65 -22.00
N LYS A 67 16.00 3.62 -23.18
CA LYS A 67 15.80 4.61 -24.22
C LYS A 67 14.85 4.08 -25.28
N VAL A 68 13.77 4.83 -25.50
CA VAL A 68 12.80 4.60 -26.57
C VAL A 68 13.04 5.63 -27.67
N THR A 69 13.03 5.17 -28.92
CA THR A 69 13.24 6.02 -30.09
C THR A 69 12.23 5.64 -31.16
N ASP A 70 11.60 6.66 -31.75
CA ASP A 70 10.61 6.52 -32.81
C ASP A 70 9.42 5.61 -32.47
N GLU A 71 8.97 5.59 -31.21
CA GLU A 71 7.75 4.85 -30.86
C GLU A 71 6.55 5.50 -31.55
N LYS A 72 5.91 4.74 -32.43
CA LYS A 72 4.83 5.23 -33.28
C LYS A 72 3.51 5.22 -32.55
N TYR A 73 2.80 6.34 -32.65
CA TYR A 73 1.39 6.47 -32.27
C TYR A 73 0.61 6.84 -33.54
N ASP A 74 -0.33 5.98 -33.96
CA ASP A 74 -1.06 6.18 -35.22
C ASP A 74 -1.94 7.45 -35.23
N ARG A 75 -2.43 7.82 -34.05
CA ARG A 75 -3.21 9.05 -33.82
C ARG A 75 -3.16 9.42 -32.34
N LEU A 76 -3.40 10.69 -32.05
CA LEU A 76 -3.51 11.21 -30.68
C LEU A 76 -4.92 11.76 -30.39
N PRO A 77 -5.49 11.47 -29.21
CA PRO A 77 -6.66 12.16 -28.71
C PRO A 77 -6.33 13.63 -28.40
N VAL A 78 -7.37 14.45 -28.30
CA VAL A 78 -7.23 15.81 -27.77
C VAL A 78 -6.76 15.74 -26.32
N TYR A 79 -5.74 16.52 -25.99
CA TYR A 79 -5.25 16.63 -24.63
C TYR A 79 -6.26 17.40 -23.76
N ASN A 80 -6.68 16.80 -22.66
CA ASN A 80 -7.64 17.41 -21.74
C ASN A 80 -6.92 17.98 -20.50
N GLU A 81 -6.58 19.26 -20.54
CA GLU A 81 -5.89 19.94 -19.44
C GLU A 81 -6.66 19.90 -18.11
N LYS A 82 -7.98 19.81 -18.17
CA LYS A 82 -8.87 19.80 -17.00
C LYS A 82 -9.08 18.41 -16.42
N ALA A 83 -8.66 17.36 -17.13
CA ALA A 83 -8.75 15.99 -16.62
C ALA A 83 -7.69 15.76 -15.53
N PRO A 84 -7.95 14.80 -14.62
CA PRO A 84 -6.90 14.26 -13.76
C PRO A 84 -5.72 13.77 -14.60
N GLY A 85 -4.50 13.85 -14.06
CA GLY A 85 -3.26 13.59 -14.80
C GLY A 85 -3.25 12.28 -15.60
N TRP A 86 -3.78 11.20 -15.04
CA TRP A 86 -3.88 9.88 -15.68
C TRP A 86 -4.92 9.78 -16.81
N LEU A 87 -5.73 10.82 -17.02
CA LEU A 87 -6.79 10.91 -18.04
C LEU A 87 -6.59 12.07 -19.02
N LYS A 88 -5.48 12.82 -18.95
CA LYS A 88 -5.25 13.96 -19.84
C LYS A 88 -4.99 13.58 -21.30
N GLY A 89 -4.61 12.33 -21.58
CA GLY A 89 -4.33 11.86 -22.93
C GLY A 89 -3.95 10.38 -22.99
N VAL A 90 -3.16 10.01 -23.99
CA VAL A 90 -2.54 8.68 -24.10
C VAL A 90 -1.54 8.51 -22.97
N LYS A 91 -1.43 7.29 -22.45
CA LYS A 91 -0.41 6.88 -21.49
C LYS A 91 0.73 6.18 -22.23
N MET A 92 1.98 6.47 -21.89
CA MET A 92 3.12 5.75 -22.47
C MET A 92 3.04 4.25 -22.10
N PRO A 93 2.99 3.32 -23.08
CA PRO A 93 2.83 1.89 -22.82
C PRO A 93 3.79 1.31 -21.77
N PRO A 94 5.11 1.60 -21.78
CA PRO A 94 6.02 1.03 -20.77
C PRO A 94 5.82 1.60 -19.35
N LEU A 95 5.10 2.70 -19.21
CA LEU A 95 4.81 3.35 -17.92
C LEU A 95 3.37 3.14 -17.48
N GLN A 96 2.56 2.42 -18.25
CA GLN A 96 1.18 2.14 -17.89
C GLN A 96 1.10 1.15 -16.73
N ALA A 97 0.32 1.51 -15.71
CA ALA A 97 0.05 0.72 -14.52
C ALA A 97 -1.46 0.65 -14.31
N GLU A 98 -2.06 -0.53 -14.46
CA GLU A 98 -3.53 -0.73 -14.47
C GLU A 98 -4.26 0.36 -15.33
N GLU A 99 -5.25 1.07 -14.76
CA GLU A 99 -5.96 2.16 -15.42
C GLU A 99 -5.22 3.51 -15.46
N CYS A 100 -4.02 3.58 -14.88
CA CYS A 100 -3.20 4.77 -14.66
C CYS A 100 -1.81 4.68 -15.32
N SER A 101 -0.98 5.68 -15.06
CA SER A 101 0.45 5.65 -15.37
C SER A 101 1.23 5.62 -14.06
N ALA A 102 2.30 4.83 -14.00
CA ALA A 102 3.30 4.90 -12.95
C ALA A 102 3.99 6.27 -12.98
N THR A 103 3.82 7.04 -11.92
CA THR A 103 4.23 8.43 -11.89
C THR A 103 5.71 8.64 -11.60
N GLY A 104 6.31 9.64 -12.23
CA GLY A 104 7.69 10.04 -11.96
C GLY A 104 8.77 9.07 -12.45
N LEU A 105 8.42 8.14 -13.35
CA LEU A 105 9.36 7.18 -13.92
C LEU A 105 10.04 7.63 -15.23
N LEU A 106 9.49 8.67 -15.85
CA LEU A 106 10.06 9.27 -17.04
C LEU A 106 11.28 10.12 -16.66
N THR A 107 12.35 10.01 -17.45
CA THR A 107 13.51 10.90 -17.34
C THR A 107 13.09 12.33 -17.67
N PRO A 108 13.20 13.28 -16.74
CA PRO A 108 12.76 14.66 -16.95
C PRO A 108 13.43 15.30 -18.17
N GLY A 109 12.64 15.92 -19.04
CA GLY A 109 13.10 16.59 -20.26
C GLY A 109 13.51 15.67 -21.42
N SER A 110 13.36 14.35 -21.27
CA SER A 110 13.71 13.38 -22.33
C SER A 110 12.68 13.29 -23.45
N PHE A 111 11.40 13.60 -23.17
CA PHE A 111 10.32 13.42 -24.15
C PHE A 111 10.48 14.36 -25.36
N ARG A 112 10.32 13.79 -26.56
CA ARG A 112 10.25 14.49 -27.85
C ARG A 112 9.19 13.83 -28.71
N MET A 113 8.40 14.63 -29.41
CA MET A 113 7.42 14.15 -30.39
C MET A 113 7.76 14.66 -31.78
N LYS A 114 7.73 13.78 -32.78
CA LYS A 114 8.20 14.02 -34.15
C LYS A 114 7.14 13.66 -35.19
N ASP A 115 7.26 14.25 -36.37
CA ASP A 115 6.38 14.03 -37.53
C ASP A 115 6.73 12.79 -38.36
N ALA A 116 7.96 12.31 -38.28
CA ALA A 116 8.46 11.14 -38.99
C ALA A 116 9.57 10.44 -38.18
N PRO A 117 9.82 9.13 -38.42
CA PRO A 117 10.90 8.42 -37.74
C PRO A 117 12.26 9.03 -38.12
N GLY A 118 13.15 9.19 -37.14
CA GLY A 118 14.46 9.84 -37.33
C GLY A 118 14.42 11.33 -37.65
N SER A 119 13.25 11.98 -37.62
CA SER A 119 13.12 13.41 -37.90
C SER A 119 13.87 14.25 -36.87
N SER A 120 14.62 15.26 -37.33
CA SER A 120 15.19 16.29 -36.47
C SER A 120 14.17 17.37 -36.09
N ARG A 121 12.98 17.35 -36.71
CA ARG A 121 11.90 18.27 -36.41
C ARG A 121 11.03 17.68 -35.31
N SER A 122 10.90 18.42 -34.21
CA SER A 122 9.98 18.08 -33.13
C SER A 122 8.79 19.04 -33.12
N PHE A 123 7.63 18.52 -32.75
CA PHE A 123 6.48 19.32 -32.35
C PHE A 123 6.79 20.10 -31.06
N ILE A 124 6.05 21.17 -30.82
CA ILE A 124 6.27 22.08 -29.69
C ILE A 124 5.26 21.76 -28.58
N ALA A 125 5.76 21.40 -27.39
CA ALA A 125 4.93 21.20 -26.21
C ALA A 125 4.15 22.48 -25.83
N GLY A 126 2.88 22.34 -25.46
CA GLY A 126 1.97 23.44 -25.14
C GLY A 126 1.41 24.19 -26.37
N VAL A 127 1.89 23.87 -27.58
CA VAL A 127 1.39 24.44 -28.84
C VAL A 127 0.78 23.35 -29.71
N ASP A 128 1.56 22.32 -30.03
CA ASP A 128 1.15 21.23 -30.90
C ASP A 128 0.58 20.05 -30.12
N TYR A 129 1.13 19.79 -28.93
CA TYR A 129 0.69 18.74 -28.02
C TYR A 129 0.74 19.19 -26.57
N GLY A 130 -0.17 18.68 -25.75
CA GLY A 130 -0.12 18.79 -24.30
C GLY A 130 0.58 17.58 -23.70
N PHE A 131 1.26 17.80 -22.58
CA PHE A 131 2.06 16.78 -21.92
C PHE A 131 2.07 17.00 -20.40
N ASP A 132 1.80 15.94 -19.66
CA ASP A 132 1.98 15.86 -18.22
C ASP A 132 3.16 14.92 -17.94
N GLU A 133 4.33 15.52 -17.65
CA GLU A 133 5.58 14.77 -17.48
C GLU A 133 5.53 13.81 -16.30
N PHE A 134 4.92 14.24 -15.18
CA PHE A 134 4.82 13.42 -13.98
C PHE A 134 3.92 12.19 -14.20
N TRP A 135 2.84 12.35 -14.97
CA TRP A 135 1.92 11.28 -15.31
C TRP A 135 2.26 10.53 -16.60
N ALA A 136 3.28 10.96 -17.34
CA ALA A 136 3.61 10.44 -18.66
C ALA A 136 2.37 10.34 -19.59
N THR A 137 1.49 11.35 -19.53
CA THR A 137 0.30 11.44 -20.39
C THR A 137 0.41 12.57 -21.38
N PHE A 138 -0.02 12.34 -22.62
CA PHE A 138 0.09 13.33 -23.69
C PHE A 138 -1.01 13.19 -24.74
N GLY A 139 -1.27 14.27 -25.47
CA GLY A 139 -2.26 14.30 -26.54
C GLY A 139 -2.06 15.52 -27.44
N ARG A 140 -2.71 15.56 -28.60
CA ARG A 140 -2.63 16.73 -29.48
C ARG A 140 -3.41 17.91 -28.89
N MET A 141 -2.95 19.13 -29.14
CA MET A 141 -3.72 20.34 -28.82
C MET A 141 -4.72 20.63 -29.94
N GLU A 142 -5.88 21.18 -29.58
CA GLU A 142 -6.78 21.76 -30.58
C GLU A 142 -6.15 23.01 -31.20
N GLY A 143 -6.15 23.10 -32.54
CA GLY A 143 -5.48 24.18 -33.27
C GLY A 143 -3.95 24.05 -33.39
N GLY A 144 -3.36 23.00 -32.82
CA GLY A 144 -1.94 22.67 -32.99
C GLY A 144 -1.61 22.08 -34.36
N ALA A 145 -0.32 21.86 -34.65
CA ALA A 145 0.13 21.35 -35.95
C ALA A 145 -0.12 19.84 -36.18
N ILE A 146 -0.56 19.09 -35.17
CA ILE A 146 -0.82 17.65 -35.27
C ILE A 146 -2.28 17.41 -35.69
N ALA A 147 -2.49 16.88 -36.90
CA ALA A 147 -3.82 16.54 -37.37
C ALA A 147 -4.39 15.29 -36.64
N GLU A 148 -5.72 15.16 -36.64
CA GLU A 148 -6.42 14.11 -35.87
C GLU A 148 -5.97 12.68 -36.21
N ASN A 149 -5.68 12.39 -37.47
CA ASN A 149 -5.25 11.07 -37.94
C ASN A 149 -3.78 11.06 -38.38
N GLN A 150 -2.98 12.02 -37.92
CA GLN A 150 -1.56 12.09 -38.22
C GLN A 150 -0.79 11.17 -37.26
N PRO A 151 0.00 10.22 -37.79
CA PRO A 151 0.93 9.48 -36.97
C PRO A 151 2.02 10.39 -36.41
N VAL A 152 2.43 10.13 -35.18
CA VAL A 152 3.57 10.78 -34.53
C VAL A 152 4.55 9.74 -34.01
N TYR A 153 5.78 10.18 -33.77
CA TYR A 153 6.88 9.32 -33.31
C TYR A 153 7.50 9.94 -32.06
N CYS A 154 7.56 9.17 -30.98
CA CYS A 154 8.02 9.66 -29.69
C CYS A 154 9.38 9.07 -29.31
N ASP A 155 10.27 9.94 -28.83
CA ASP A 155 11.49 9.56 -28.14
C ASP A 155 11.36 9.91 -26.67
N TYR A 156 11.85 9.05 -25.80
CA TYR A 156 11.90 9.30 -24.36
C TYR A 156 12.80 8.30 -23.64
N GLU A 157 13.16 8.64 -22.42
CA GLU A 157 13.92 7.78 -21.52
C GLU A 157 13.11 7.55 -20.25
N TYR A 158 13.21 6.36 -19.66
CA TYR A 158 12.56 6.03 -18.41
C TYR A 158 13.37 5.01 -17.61
N ALA A 159 13.10 4.93 -16.31
CA ALA A 159 13.60 3.86 -15.46
C ALA A 159 12.46 3.29 -14.61
N HIS A 160 12.40 1.97 -14.51
CA HIS A 160 11.43 1.27 -13.66
C HIS A 160 11.93 1.16 -12.22
N HIS A 161 11.01 0.95 -11.30
CA HIS A 161 11.36 0.57 -9.92
C HIS A 161 11.96 -0.83 -9.89
N ARG A 162 12.86 -1.11 -8.94
CA ARG A 162 13.38 -2.45 -8.67
C ARG A 162 13.53 -2.64 -7.16
N LEU A 163 13.23 -3.85 -6.67
CA LEU A 163 13.43 -4.19 -5.27
C LEU A 163 14.51 -5.28 -5.20
N ASP A 164 15.65 -4.96 -4.61
CA ASP A 164 16.74 -5.92 -4.39
C ASP A 164 16.69 -6.42 -2.94
N SER A 165 17.14 -7.65 -2.67
CA SER A 165 17.19 -8.20 -1.32
C SER A 165 18.62 -8.37 -0.82
N LEU A 166 18.88 -7.92 0.41
CA LEU A 166 20.08 -8.27 1.15
C LEU A 166 19.76 -9.53 1.96
N VAL A 167 20.53 -10.60 1.74
CA VAL A 167 20.28 -11.89 2.38
C VAL A 167 21.52 -12.44 3.06
N ALA A 168 21.32 -13.19 4.14
CA ALA A 168 22.30 -14.11 4.68
C ALA A 168 22.04 -15.51 4.10
N GLY A 169 23.03 -16.07 3.42
CA GLY A 169 23.00 -17.45 2.93
C GLY A 169 23.21 -18.48 4.05
N ALA A 170 23.06 -19.76 3.70
CA ALA A 170 23.25 -20.88 4.63
C ALA A 170 24.68 -20.95 5.23
N ASP A 171 25.67 -20.43 4.50
CA ASP A 171 27.07 -20.32 4.92
C ASP A 171 27.34 -19.09 5.81
N GLY A 172 26.32 -18.28 6.10
CA GLY A 172 26.45 -16.99 6.79
C GLY A 172 26.94 -15.85 5.89
N GLY A 173 27.20 -16.12 4.61
CA GLY A 173 27.63 -15.12 3.64
C GLY A 173 26.54 -14.10 3.35
N ILE A 174 26.90 -12.82 3.33
CA ILE A 174 25.99 -11.72 3.07
C ILE A 174 26.10 -11.30 1.60
N ARG A 175 24.97 -11.24 0.89
CA ARG A 175 24.94 -10.92 -0.55
C ARG A 175 23.67 -10.21 -0.97
N VAL A 176 23.72 -9.62 -2.17
CA VAL A 176 22.57 -9.02 -2.84
C VAL A 176 21.93 -10.06 -3.77
N VAL A 177 20.60 -10.14 -3.74
CA VAL A 177 19.78 -10.74 -4.79
C VAL A 177 19.10 -9.60 -5.52
N GLN A 178 19.44 -9.39 -6.79
CA GLN A 178 18.83 -8.32 -7.56
C GLN A 178 17.41 -8.71 -7.99
N GLY A 179 16.47 -7.77 -7.88
CA GLY A 179 15.10 -7.93 -8.37
C GLY A 179 14.96 -7.73 -9.88
N THR A 180 13.72 -7.86 -10.33
CA THR A 180 13.32 -7.52 -11.71
C THR A 180 12.68 -6.12 -11.72
N PRO A 181 13.09 -5.22 -12.62
CA PRO A 181 12.45 -3.92 -12.75
C PRO A 181 10.96 -4.04 -13.13
N ALA A 182 10.13 -3.16 -12.56
CA ALA A 182 8.71 -3.02 -12.89
C ALA A 182 8.26 -1.57 -12.69
N GLN A 183 7.25 -1.15 -13.45
CA GLN A 183 6.68 0.19 -13.39
C GLN A 183 5.86 0.45 -12.11
N ALA A 184 5.26 -0.58 -11.49
CA ALA A 184 4.48 -0.41 -10.26
C ALA A 184 4.78 -1.53 -9.26
N LEU A 185 4.43 -2.77 -9.61
CA LEU A 185 4.57 -3.94 -8.74
C LEU A 185 6.00 -4.52 -8.77
N ALA A 186 6.98 -3.76 -8.29
CA ALA A 186 8.35 -4.25 -8.10
C ALA A 186 8.38 -5.30 -6.98
N LEU A 187 8.30 -6.57 -7.36
CA LEU A 187 8.28 -7.69 -6.43
C LEU A 187 9.65 -7.93 -5.79
N PRO A 188 9.70 -8.37 -4.51
CA PRO A 188 10.91 -8.96 -3.98
C PRO A 188 11.40 -10.12 -4.87
N PRO A 189 12.71 -10.29 -5.07
CA PRO A 189 13.24 -11.40 -5.83
C PRO A 189 12.92 -12.73 -5.14
N VAL A 190 12.85 -13.80 -5.94
CA VAL A 190 12.73 -15.15 -5.40
C VAL A 190 14.05 -15.52 -4.71
N LEU A 191 13.98 -15.85 -3.42
CA LEU A 191 15.12 -16.24 -2.61
C LEU A 191 15.30 -17.77 -2.60
N HIS A 192 16.51 -18.24 -2.31
CA HIS A 192 16.70 -19.66 -2.00
C HIS A 192 16.05 -20.00 -0.65
N THR A 193 15.62 -21.25 -0.48
CA THR A 193 14.89 -21.68 0.73
C THR A 193 15.69 -21.47 2.03
N ASP A 194 17.02 -21.48 1.96
CA ASP A 194 17.89 -21.27 3.11
C ASP A 194 18.31 -19.82 3.33
N ASP A 195 18.00 -18.91 2.40
CA ASP A 195 18.30 -17.50 2.55
C ASP A 195 17.44 -16.88 3.64
N ILE A 196 18.05 -16.01 4.46
CA ILE A 196 17.36 -15.18 5.44
C ILE A 196 17.39 -13.73 4.94
N LEU A 197 16.21 -13.17 4.69
CA LEU A 197 16.08 -11.76 4.29
C LEU A 197 16.47 -10.84 5.45
N ILE A 198 17.47 -9.98 5.23
CA ILE A 198 17.90 -8.96 6.18
C ILE A 198 17.17 -7.64 5.91
N ALA A 199 17.09 -7.25 4.65
CA ALA A 199 16.46 -6.02 4.19
C ALA A 199 16.16 -6.09 2.70
N ASN A 200 15.22 -5.28 2.24
CA ASN A 200 15.16 -4.93 0.83
C ASN A 200 15.71 -3.54 0.58
N VAL A 201 16.20 -3.34 -0.65
CA VAL A 201 16.69 -2.07 -1.18
C VAL A 201 15.81 -1.68 -2.34
N PHE A 202 15.06 -0.60 -2.17
CA PHE A 202 14.19 -0.04 -3.19
C PHE A 202 14.96 0.95 -4.07
N VAL A 203 15.19 0.53 -5.31
CA VAL A 203 15.76 1.36 -6.38
C VAL A 203 14.58 1.98 -7.15
N SER A 204 14.21 3.19 -6.79
CA SER A 204 13.01 3.84 -7.32
C SER A 204 13.29 4.64 -8.59
N GLY A 205 12.76 4.21 -9.74
CA GLY A 205 12.87 4.96 -11.01
C GLY A 205 14.29 5.46 -11.29
N GLU A 206 14.43 6.74 -11.67
CA GLU A 206 15.73 7.39 -11.92
C GLU A 206 16.46 7.90 -10.65
N THR A 207 16.29 7.22 -9.52
CA THR A 207 17.07 7.58 -8.32
C THR A 207 18.56 7.60 -8.64
N ARG A 208 19.24 8.73 -8.37
CA ARG A 208 20.66 8.93 -8.70
C ARG A 208 21.63 8.30 -7.70
N GLN A 209 21.16 8.09 -6.48
CA GLN A 209 21.90 7.45 -5.39
C GLN A 209 20.93 6.91 -4.35
N LEU A 210 21.36 5.87 -3.61
CA LEU A 210 20.63 5.35 -2.47
C LEU A 210 20.45 6.43 -1.40
N THR A 211 19.28 6.45 -0.77
CA THR A 211 18.98 7.31 0.38
C THR A 211 18.36 6.49 1.50
N GLY A 212 18.08 7.12 2.65
CA GLY A 212 17.31 6.48 3.72
C GLY A 212 16.00 5.85 3.22
N GLU A 213 15.33 6.47 2.24
CA GLU A 213 14.08 5.95 1.65
C GLU A 213 14.30 4.75 0.71
N SER A 214 15.54 4.39 0.39
CA SER A 214 15.87 3.18 -0.35
C SER A 214 15.95 1.94 0.54
N LEU A 215 16.14 2.07 1.87
CA LEU A 215 16.41 0.92 2.74
C LEU A 215 15.19 0.47 3.53
N PHE A 216 14.83 -0.81 3.43
CA PHE A 216 13.71 -1.42 4.14
C PHE A 216 14.21 -2.61 4.96
N PRO A 217 14.72 -2.39 6.19
CA PRO A 217 15.22 -3.47 7.03
C PRO A 217 14.07 -4.32 7.59
N VAL A 218 14.34 -5.61 7.78
CA VAL A 218 13.42 -6.53 8.46
C VAL A 218 13.64 -6.43 9.97
N ASP A 219 12.60 -6.01 10.67
CA ASP A 219 12.55 -5.92 12.13
C ASP A 219 12.27 -7.31 12.72
N ALA A 220 13.24 -7.81 13.49
CA ALA A 220 13.22 -9.11 14.14
C ALA A 220 12.18 -9.24 15.26
N HIS A 221 11.69 -8.13 15.79
CA HIS A 221 10.75 -8.11 16.91
C HIS A 221 9.31 -7.89 16.46
N LEU A 222 9.07 -7.67 15.16
CA LEU A 222 7.70 -7.60 14.68
C LEU A 222 6.98 -8.93 14.95
N PRO A 223 5.78 -8.89 15.53
CA PRO A 223 4.95 -10.07 15.60
C PRO A 223 4.66 -10.58 14.17
N PRO A 224 4.29 -11.86 14.00
CA PRO A 224 3.79 -12.34 12.72
C PRO A 224 2.70 -11.41 12.17
N ALA A 225 2.65 -11.21 10.85
CA ALA A 225 1.58 -10.40 10.25
C ALA A 225 0.23 -10.95 10.68
N TYR A 226 -0.75 -10.07 10.91
CA TYR A 226 -2.10 -10.45 11.32
C TYR A 226 -2.19 -11.09 12.71
N SER A 227 -1.17 -10.89 13.57
CA SER A 227 -1.28 -11.20 14.99
C SER A 227 -2.17 -10.14 15.66
N SER A 228 -3.45 -10.11 15.30
CA SER A 228 -4.41 -9.19 15.91
C SER A 228 -4.50 -9.43 17.41
N PRO A 229 -4.86 -8.39 18.21
CA PRO A 229 -5.32 -8.61 19.58
C PRO A 229 -6.52 -9.57 19.59
N ALA A 230 -6.86 -10.07 20.78
CA ALA A 230 -7.91 -11.06 20.98
C ALA A 230 -9.18 -10.73 20.15
N PRO A 231 -9.81 -11.74 19.52
CA PRO A 231 -11.02 -11.56 18.72
C PRO A 231 -12.10 -10.74 19.43
N VAL A 232 -12.72 -9.80 18.73
CA VAL A 232 -13.69 -8.85 19.30
C VAL A 232 -15.14 -9.16 18.93
N ALA A 233 -15.38 -10.10 18.02
CA ALA A 233 -16.71 -10.42 17.51
C ALA A 233 -17.69 -10.86 18.62
N ASP A 234 -17.23 -11.56 19.66
CA ASP A 234 -18.09 -11.92 20.81
C ASP A 234 -18.72 -10.71 21.51
N ARG A 235 -17.99 -9.58 21.53
CA ARG A 235 -18.44 -8.33 22.16
C ARG A 235 -19.17 -7.42 21.19
N LEU A 236 -18.63 -7.26 19.98
CA LEU A 236 -19.03 -6.19 19.06
C LEU A 236 -19.90 -6.68 17.90
N LEU A 237 -19.91 -7.99 17.61
CA LEU A 237 -20.69 -8.62 16.54
C LEU A 237 -21.48 -9.86 17.06
N PRO A 238 -22.14 -9.77 18.23
CA PRO A 238 -22.69 -10.96 18.89
C PRO A 238 -23.77 -11.66 18.07
N ARG A 239 -24.59 -10.94 17.29
CA ARG A 239 -25.68 -11.54 16.52
C ARG A 239 -25.16 -12.27 15.29
N THR A 240 -24.20 -11.69 14.58
CA THR A 240 -23.54 -12.32 13.43
C THR A 240 -22.78 -13.56 13.89
N LEU A 241 -22.00 -13.45 14.97
CA LEU A 241 -21.22 -14.58 15.48
C LEU A 241 -22.11 -15.72 15.99
N ALA A 242 -23.23 -15.40 16.66
CA ALA A 242 -24.21 -16.42 17.06
C ALA A 242 -24.75 -17.19 15.86
N LYS A 243 -25.16 -16.50 14.78
CA LYS A 243 -25.61 -17.15 13.54
C LYS A 243 -24.52 -18.04 12.93
N LEU A 244 -23.29 -17.55 12.85
CA LEU A 244 -22.14 -18.31 12.34
C LEU A 244 -21.92 -19.61 13.14
N ARG A 245 -21.92 -19.53 14.47
CA ARG A 245 -21.73 -20.69 15.37
C ARG A 245 -22.88 -21.70 15.29
N GLU A 246 -24.11 -21.22 15.15
CA GLU A 246 -25.31 -22.04 15.04
C GLU A 246 -25.49 -22.67 13.64
N GLY A 247 -24.65 -22.32 12.67
CA GLY A 247 -24.79 -22.79 11.29
C GLY A 247 -25.97 -22.14 10.54
N LYS A 248 -26.46 -21.00 11.00
CA LYS A 248 -27.53 -20.24 10.33
C LYS A 248 -26.97 -19.44 9.15
N PRO A 249 -27.77 -19.18 8.10
CA PRO A 249 -27.35 -18.30 7.01
C PRO A 249 -26.99 -16.89 7.50
N VAL A 250 -25.90 -16.34 6.96
CA VAL A 250 -25.43 -14.97 7.21
C VAL A 250 -25.31 -14.21 5.89
N VAL A 251 -25.89 -13.01 5.84
CA VAL A 251 -25.74 -12.09 4.70
C VAL A 251 -24.80 -10.95 5.09
N ILE A 252 -23.75 -10.76 4.29
CA ILE A 252 -22.75 -9.70 4.46
C ILE A 252 -22.81 -8.78 3.24
N VAL A 253 -22.84 -7.47 3.45
CA VAL A 253 -22.66 -6.47 2.38
C VAL A 253 -21.32 -5.76 2.58
N ALA A 254 -20.45 -5.79 1.58
CA ALA A 254 -19.27 -4.95 1.51
C ALA A 254 -19.64 -3.63 0.82
N PHE A 255 -19.63 -2.54 1.59
CA PHE A 255 -19.98 -1.19 1.15
C PHE A 255 -18.72 -0.33 1.05
N GLY A 256 -18.41 0.18 -0.14
CA GLY A 256 -17.13 0.87 -0.35
C GLY A 256 -16.93 1.50 -1.72
N ASP A 257 -15.66 1.80 -2.02
CA ASP A 257 -15.24 2.45 -3.26
C ASP A 257 -14.56 1.49 -4.26
N SER A 258 -13.56 1.96 -5.01
CA SER A 258 -12.89 1.19 -6.06
C SER A 258 -12.15 -0.03 -5.52
N VAL A 259 -11.63 0.01 -4.29
CA VAL A 259 -11.00 -1.18 -3.68
C VAL A 259 -12.05 -2.26 -3.40
N THR A 260 -13.24 -1.86 -2.96
CA THR A 260 -14.38 -2.78 -2.82
C THR A 260 -14.88 -3.30 -4.18
N CYS A 261 -14.63 -2.58 -5.29
CA CYS A 261 -14.84 -3.05 -6.66
C CYS A 261 -13.67 -3.89 -7.23
N GLY A 262 -12.67 -4.25 -6.44
CA GLY A 262 -11.53 -5.05 -6.90
C GLY A 262 -10.46 -4.29 -7.69
N GLY A 263 -10.37 -2.98 -7.51
CA GLY A 263 -9.29 -2.17 -8.07
C GLY A 263 -7.93 -2.75 -7.71
N GLY A 264 -7.10 -3.03 -8.71
CA GLY A 264 -5.77 -3.64 -8.58
C GLY A 264 -5.73 -5.15 -8.77
N VAL A 265 -6.87 -5.84 -8.83
CA VAL A 265 -6.97 -7.29 -9.11
C VAL A 265 -7.95 -7.63 -10.24
N GLY A 266 -8.57 -6.63 -10.85
CA GLY A 266 -9.43 -6.78 -12.02
C GLY A 266 -10.72 -7.57 -11.73
N ALA A 267 -11.30 -8.21 -12.75
CA ALA A 267 -12.63 -8.81 -12.66
C ALA A 267 -12.70 -10.14 -11.88
N ASN A 268 -11.57 -10.74 -11.50
CA ASN A 268 -11.55 -11.99 -10.74
C ASN A 268 -11.98 -11.76 -9.29
N LYS A 269 -13.27 -11.91 -9.00
CA LYS A 269 -13.83 -11.71 -7.65
C LYS A 269 -13.17 -12.55 -6.57
N ALA A 270 -12.54 -13.69 -6.89
CA ALA A 270 -11.82 -14.49 -5.90
C ALA A 270 -10.63 -13.74 -5.26
N ASP A 271 -10.08 -12.74 -5.95
CA ASP A 271 -8.96 -11.94 -5.49
C ASP A 271 -9.40 -10.69 -4.71
N TRP A 272 -10.69 -10.32 -4.77
CA TRP A 272 -11.23 -9.17 -4.07
C TRP A 272 -11.29 -9.45 -2.56
N TYR A 273 -10.92 -8.46 -1.74
CA TYR A 273 -10.69 -8.68 -0.30
C TYR A 273 -11.91 -9.27 0.41
N GLN A 274 -13.12 -8.84 0.06
CA GLN A 274 -14.34 -9.29 0.71
C GLN A 274 -14.68 -10.74 0.38
N TYR A 275 -14.36 -11.22 -0.82
CA TYR A 275 -14.57 -12.62 -1.19
C TYR A 275 -13.45 -13.52 -0.65
N GLN A 276 -12.21 -13.00 -0.54
CA GLN A 276 -11.16 -13.66 0.23
C GLN A 276 -11.57 -13.82 1.70
N PHE A 277 -12.14 -12.76 2.31
CA PHE A 277 -12.67 -12.79 3.66
C PHE A 277 -13.83 -13.80 3.79
N GLN A 278 -14.81 -13.76 2.89
CA GLN A 278 -15.93 -14.71 2.87
C GLN A 278 -15.42 -16.16 2.84
N LYS A 279 -14.47 -16.48 1.94
CA LYS A 279 -13.89 -17.83 1.82
C LYS A 279 -13.24 -18.28 3.13
N ARG A 280 -12.47 -17.40 3.78
CA ARG A 280 -11.79 -17.71 5.05
C ARG A 280 -12.77 -17.82 6.21
N LEU A 281 -13.76 -16.95 6.27
CA LEU A 281 -14.82 -17.00 7.29
C LEU A 281 -15.67 -18.27 7.12
N GLN A 282 -15.99 -18.65 5.89
CA GLN A 282 -16.69 -19.90 5.58
C GLN A 282 -15.90 -21.14 6.01
N ALA A 283 -14.58 -21.13 5.80
CA ALA A 283 -13.70 -22.21 6.28
C ALA A 283 -13.66 -22.27 7.82
N ARG A 284 -13.71 -21.12 8.49
CA ARG A 284 -13.74 -21.01 9.96
C ARG A 284 -15.11 -21.39 10.56
N PHE A 285 -16.21 -21.20 9.82
CA PHE A 285 -17.57 -21.56 10.23
C PHE A 285 -18.26 -22.42 9.16
N PRO A 286 -17.81 -23.67 8.96
CA PRO A 286 -18.20 -24.49 7.80
C PRO A 286 -19.68 -24.87 7.76
N LYS A 287 -20.40 -24.75 8.88
CA LYS A 287 -21.83 -25.07 8.97
C LYS A 287 -22.75 -23.93 8.55
N SER A 288 -22.26 -22.68 8.55
CA SER A 288 -23.06 -21.50 8.24
C SER A 288 -22.92 -21.13 6.77
N PRO A 289 -24.00 -21.06 5.97
CA PRO A 289 -23.94 -20.52 4.62
C PRO A 289 -23.71 -19.00 4.66
N ILE A 290 -22.64 -18.53 4.03
CA ILE A 290 -22.30 -17.10 4.00
C ILE A 290 -22.53 -16.54 2.59
N THR A 291 -23.40 -15.53 2.49
CA THR A 291 -23.64 -14.75 1.27
C THR A 291 -22.88 -13.43 1.37
N MET A 292 -22.02 -13.13 0.38
CA MET A 292 -21.33 -11.85 0.25
C MET A 292 -21.92 -11.06 -0.91
N LEU A 293 -22.37 -9.83 -0.63
CA LEU A 293 -22.87 -8.86 -1.60
C LEU A 293 -21.91 -7.68 -1.68
N THR A 294 -21.82 -7.05 -2.84
CA THR A 294 -20.92 -5.91 -3.07
C THR A 294 -21.74 -4.68 -3.45
N ALA A 295 -21.63 -3.63 -2.63
CA ALA A 295 -22.16 -2.30 -2.85
C ALA A 295 -20.97 -1.33 -3.01
N GLY A 296 -20.24 -1.49 -4.11
CA GLY A 296 -19.04 -0.72 -4.41
C GLY A 296 -19.28 0.32 -5.51
N TRP A 297 -18.69 1.52 -5.37
CA TRP A 297 -18.67 2.53 -6.43
C TRP A 297 -17.26 3.09 -6.63
N GLY A 298 -16.62 2.66 -7.72
CA GLY A 298 -15.27 3.11 -8.09
C GLY A 298 -15.16 4.63 -8.22
N GLY A 299 -14.17 5.21 -7.55
CA GLY A 299 -13.88 6.65 -7.57
C GLY A 299 -14.83 7.52 -6.75
N ALA A 300 -15.87 6.96 -6.14
CA ALA A 300 -16.82 7.69 -5.32
C ALA A 300 -16.42 7.72 -3.84
N SER A 301 -16.77 8.79 -3.15
CA SER A 301 -16.78 8.84 -1.68
C SER A 301 -18.07 8.22 -1.14
N SER A 302 -18.08 7.89 0.16
CA SER A 302 -19.30 7.39 0.79
C SER A 302 -20.43 8.44 0.73
N LYS A 303 -20.08 9.74 0.81
CA LYS A 303 -21.03 10.84 0.62
C LYS A 303 -21.66 10.80 -0.78
N ALA A 304 -20.85 10.64 -1.83
CA ALA A 304 -21.38 10.56 -3.19
C ALA A 304 -22.35 9.38 -3.37
N TYR A 305 -22.03 8.21 -2.79
CA TYR A 305 -22.92 7.05 -2.81
C TYR A 305 -24.26 7.34 -2.10
N LEU A 306 -24.22 7.97 -0.92
CA LEU A 306 -25.43 8.30 -0.16
C LEU A 306 -26.30 9.38 -0.82
N ASP A 307 -25.68 10.34 -1.50
CA ASP A 307 -26.36 11.40 -2.22
C ASP A 307 -26.95 10.91 -3.56
N SER A 308 -26.51 9.74 -4.03
CA SER A 308 -27.00 9.14 -5.27
C SER A 308 -28.51 8.83 -5.17
N PRO A 309 -29.33 9.25 -6.15
CA PRO A 309 -30.76 9.03 -6.09
C PRO A 309 -31.13 7.56 -6.06
N ARG A 310 -32.21 7.23 -5.34
CA ARG A 310 -32.83 5.90 -5.37
C ARG A 310 -33.19 5.52 -6.81
N GLY A 311 -32.90 4.28 -7.21
CA GLY A 311 -33.10 3.75 -8.55
C GLY A 311 -31.98 4.05 -9.54
N SER A 312 -30.93 4.77 -9.14
CA SER A 312 -29.72 4.94 -9.95
C SER A 312 -28.87 3.66 -9.99
N GLU A 313 -27.75 3.71 -10.73
CA GLU A 313 -26.78 2.62 -10.78
C GLU A 313 -26.24 2.26 -9.39
N HIS A 314 -25.98 3.27 -8.55
CA HIS A 314 -25.51 3.12 -7.17
C HIS A 314 -26.56 3.67 -6.21
N ASP A 315 -27.32 2.78 -5.58
CA ASP A 315 -28.46 3.13 -4.72
C ASP A 315 -28.25 2.51 -3.34
N PHE A 316 -27.91 3.34 -2.35
CA PHE A 316 -27.63 2.87 -1.00
C PHE A 316 -28.78 2.06 -0.39
N VAL A 317 -30.04 2.43 -0.67
CA VAL A 317 -31.20 1.72 -0.12
C VAL A 317 -31.29 0.32 -0.73
N ARG A 318 -31.23 0.22 -2.07
CA ARG A 318 -31.29 -1.04 -2.80
C ARG A 318 -30.09 -1.94 -2.52
N ASP A 319 -28.89 -1.37 -2.54
CA ASP A 319 -27.64 -2.13 -2.54
C ASP A 319 -27.20 -2.55 -1.13
N VAL A 320 -27.59 -1.79 -0.10
CA VAL A 320 -27.13 -2.01 1.28
C VAL A 320 -28.27 -2.32 2.24
N LEU A 321 -29.38 -1.60 2.20
CA LEU A 321 -30.45 -1.75 3.20
C LEU A 321 -31.46 -2.85 2.87
N GLU A 322 -31.99 -2.87 1.64
CA GLU A 322 -32.99 -3.83 1.17
C GLU A 322 -32.55 -5.31 1.27
N PRO A 323 -31.26 -5.68 1.12
CA PRO A 323 -30.79 -7.04 1.37
C PRO A 323 -30.92 -7.49 2.84
N LYS A 324 -31.19 -6.56 3.77
CA LYS A 324 -31.26 -6.79 5.23
C LYS A 324 -30.03 -7.56 5.74
N PRO A 325 -28.82 -7.04 5.51
CA PRO A 325 -27.61 -7.75 5.88
C PRO A 325 -27.51 -7.93 7.39
N ASP A 326 -26.96 -9.06 7.81
CA ASP A 326 -26.55 -9.29 9.20
C ASP A 326 -25.35 -8.44 9.56
N LEU A 327 -24.44 -8.27 8.61
CA LEU A 327 -23.19 -7.55 8.76
C LEU A 327 -22.92 -6.64 7.55
N VAL A 328 -22.50 -5.41 7.81
CA VAL A 328 -21.96 -4.51 6.77
C VAL A 328 -20.51 -4.18 7.09
N THR A 329 -19.62 -4.38 6.12
CA THR A 329 -18.23 -3.90 6.18
C THR A 329 -18.12 -2.61 5.38
N ILE A 330 -17.53 -1.57 5.97
CA ILE A 330 -17.42 -0.24 5.34
C ILE A 330 -15.95 0.10 5.09
N GLU A 331 -15.57 0.34 3.84
CA GLU A 331 -14.20 0.68 3.43
C GLU A 331 -14.22 1.76 2.34
N PHE A 332 -13.69 2.95 2.65
CA PHE A 332 -13.61 4.08 1.72
C PHE A 332 -12.28 4.81 1.85
N VAL A 333 -11.31 4.49 1.00
CA VAL A 333 -10.08 5.31 0.89
C VAL A 333 -10.37 6.71 0.34
N ASN A 334 -11.43 6.87 -0.46
CA ASN A 334 -11.85 8.15 -1.03
C ASN A 334 -12.40 9.15 -0.01
N ASP A 335 -12.68 8.71 1.22
CA ASP A 335 -13.11 9.57 2.32
C ASP A 335 -11.92 10.19 3.10
N ALA A 336 -10.68 9.94 2.66
CA ALA A 336 -9.46 10.42 3.33
C ALA A 336 -9.36 11.95 3.49
N TYR A 337 -10.25 12.73 2.87
CA TYR A 337 -10.38 14.16 3.08
C TYR A 337 -11.03 14.54 4.42
N LEU A 338 -11.68 13.61 5.11
CA LEU A 338 -12.32 13.83 6.40
C LEU A 338 -11.28 13.91 7.52
N ASP A 339 -11.54 14.78 8.50
CA ASP A 339 -10.87 14.78 9.79
C ASP A 339 -11.66 13.98 10.84
N GLU A 340 -11.18 13.92 12.07
CA GLU A 340 -11.81 13.16 13.16
C GLU A 340 -13.27 13.61 13.42
N ALA A 341 -13.54 14.91 13.38
CA ALA A 341 -14.89 15.46 13.56
C ALA A 341 -15.80 15.14 12.38
N GLY A 342 -15.28 15.24 11.16
CA GLY A 342 -15.95 14.86 9.92
C GLY A 342 -16.33 13.38 9.90
N VAL A 343 -15.42 12.50 10.34
CA VAL A 343 -15.73 11.07 10.52
C VAL A 343 -16.87 10.88 11.52
N ALA A 344 -16.77 11.47 12.72
CA ALA A 344 -17.78 11.29 13.75
C ALA A 344 -19.18 11.73 13.30
N ALA A 345 -19.29 12.84 12.56
CA ALA A 345 -20.55 13.33 12.02
C ALA A 345 -21.06 12.45 10.86
N HIS A 346 -20.20 12.18 9.88
CA HIS A 346 -20.59 11.50 8.63
C HIS A 346 -20.86 10.02 8.84
N TYR A 347 -19.93 9.29 9.48
CA TYR A 347 -20.08 7.86 9.75
C TYR A 347 -21.10 7.59 10.85
N GLY A 348 -21.35 8.54 11.76
CA GLY A 348 -22.46 8.50 12.71
C GLY A 348 -23.80 8.26 12.01
N GLY A 349 -24.10 9.07 11.00
CA GLY A 349 -25.35 8.93 10.23
C GLY A 349 -25.45 7.63 9.43
N ILE A 350 -24.34 7.13 8.89
CA ILE A 350 -24.32 5.85 8.16
C ILE A 350 -24.59 4.68 9.11
N VAL A 351 -23.85 4.60 10.21
CA VAL A 351 -23.94 3.52 11.19
C VAL A 351 -25.33 3.47 11.82
N GLU A 352 -25.92 4.62 12.18
CA GLU A 352 -27.27 4.68 12.73
C GLU A 352 -28.31 4.09 11.78
N ARG A 353 -28.24 4.40 10.48
CA ARG A 353 -29.15 3.82 9.47
C ARG A 353 -28.98 2.31 9.35
N LEU A 354 -27.74 1.81 9.35
CA LEU A 354 -27.45 0.38 9.25
C LEU A 354 -27.96 -0.39 10.48
N GLN A 355 -27.73 0.15 11.68
CA GLN A 355 -28.19 -0.46 12.93
C GLN A 355 -29.71 -0.45 13.05
N GLN A 356 -30.37 0.63 12.61
CA GLN A 356 -31.84 0.69 12.52
C GLN A 356 -32.40 -0.36 11.55
N ASN A 357 -31.66 -0.70 10.49
CA ASN A 357 -31.98 -1.80 9.58
C ASN A 357 -31.69 -3.19 10.16
N GLY A 358 -31.14 -3.27 11.36
CA GLY A 358 -30.85 -4.51 12.08
C GLY A 358 -29.43 -5.05 11.87
N SER A 359 -28.59 -4.38 11.09
CA SER A 359 -27.23 -4.84 10.77
C SER A 359 -26.22 -4.54 11.88
N GLU A 360 -25.24 -5.42 12.04
CA GLU A 360 -23.98 -5.11 12.73
C GLU A 360 -22.98 -4.49 11.74
N VAL A 361 -21.99 -3.76 12.24
CA VAL A 361 -21.08 -2.97 11.39
C VAL A 361 -19.62 -3.24 11.76
N ILE A 362 -18.78 -3.38 10.73
CA ILE A 362 -17.33 -3.29 10.84
C ILE A 362 -16.86 -2.10 10.00
N LEU A 363 -16.10 -1.19 10.60
CA LEU A 363 -15.34 -0.18 9.87
C LEU A 363 -13.98 -0.76 9.50
N ILE A 364 -13.53 -0.54 8.27
CA ILE A 364 -12.20 -0.94 7.81
C ILE A 364 -11.38 0.34 7.63
N THR A 365 -10.23 0.44 8.29
CA THR A 365 -9.31 1.55 8.00
C THR A 365 -8.67 1.32 6.62
N PRO A 366 -8.58 2.35 5.75
CA PRO A 366 -8.03 2.17 4.42
C PRO A 366 -6.52 1.92 4.46
N HIS A 367 -6.00 1.33 3.41
CA HIS A 367 -4.57 1.25 3.13
C HIS A 367 -3.95 2.62 2.83
N LEU A 368 -2.61 2.65 2.82
CA LEU A 368 -1.83 3.82 2.41
C LEU A 368 -1.93 4.02 0.89
N VAL A 369 -1.90 5.28 0.46
CA VAL A 369 -1.89 5.69 -0.95
C VAL A 369 -0.59 6.42 -1.26
N ARG A 370 -0.40 6.86 -2.50
CA ARG A 370 0.80 7.60 -2.92
C ARG A 370 1.17 8.73 -1.94
N PRO A 371 2.46 8.92 -1.58
CA PRO A 371 2.86 9.87 -0.53
C PRO A 371 2.34 11.30 -0.70
N ASP A 372 2.37 11.86 -1.91
CA ASP A 372 1.88 13.21 -2.20
C ASP A 372 0.37 13.37 -1.94
N TRP A 373 -0.44 12.32 -2.13
CA TRP A 373 -1.87 12.33 -1.81
C TRP A 373 -2.13 12.36 -0.30
N MET A 374 -1.18 11.88 0.49
CA MET A 374 -1.19 11.97 1.95
C MET A 374 -0.42 13.20 2.47
N LYS A 375 0.14 14.04 1.57
CA LYS A 375 0.97 15.21 1.88
C LYS A 375 2.23 14.87 2.69
N VAL A 376 2.90 13.78 2.33
CA VAL A 376 4.13 13.29 2.95
C VAL A 376 5.16 12.91 1.89
N GLU A 377 6.43 12.82 2.30
CA GLU A 377 7.56 12.53 1.40
C GLU A 377 8.24 11.18 1.69
N THR A 378 7.77 10.45 2.70
CA THR A 378 8.32 9.14 3.10
C THR A 378 7.37 8.00 2.76
N MET A 379 7.93 6.80 2.60
CA MET A 379 7.17 5.55 2.51
C MET A 379 7.09 4.77 3.82
N LYS A 380 7.59 5.33 4.92
CA LYS A 380 7.78 4.64 6.20
C LYS A 380 6.96 5.30 7.29
N PHE A 381 5.99 4.56 7.81
CA PHE A 381 5.05 5.05 8.80
C PHE A 381 5.01 4.10 9.99
N ASP A 382 5.14 4.63 11.19
CA ASP A 382 4.79 3.86 12.40
C ASP A 382 3.28 3.91 12.65
N GLU A 383 2.65 5.03 12.28
CA GLU A 383 1.20 5.22 12.30
C GLU A 383 0.74 5.94 11.03
N ASP A 384 -0.50 5.69 10.63
CA ASP A 384 -1.10 6.38 9.49
C ASP A 384 -1.14 7.90 9.71
N PRO A 385 -0.63 8.70 8.77
CA PRO A 385 -0.59 10.14 8.93
C PRO A 385 -1.97 10.81 8.83
N ARG A 386 -2.96 10.14 8.23
CA ARG A 386 -4.24 10.75 7.87
C ARG A 386 -5.17 10.90 9.09
N PRO A 387 -5.71 12.10 9.34
CA PRO A 387 -6.75 12.33 10.34
C PRO A 387 -7.96 11.38 10.23
N TYR A 388 -8.38 11.08 9.00
CA TYR A 388 -9.45 10.13 8.70
C TYR A 388 -9.28 8.78 9.42
N VAL A 389 -8.07 8.19 9.37
CA VAL A 389 -7.80 6.88 9.96
C VAL A 389 -7.85 6.93 11.48
N ARG A 390 -7.30 7.98 12.10
CA ARG A 390 -7.47 8.21 13.55
C ARG A 390 -8.94 8.38 13.91
N GLY A 391 -9.69 9.13 13.10
CA GLY A 391 -11.12 9.35 13.26
C GLY A 391 -11.91 8.04 13.27
N LEU A 392 -11.64 7.12 12.35
CA LEU A 392 -12.30 5.81 12.31
C LEU A 392 -12.03 4.99 13.58
N ARG A 393 -10.77 4.96 14.04
CA ARG A 393 -10.38 4.27 15.29
C ARG A 393 -11.12 4.84 16.50
N GLN A 394 -11.06 6.16 16.68
CA GLN A 394 -11.70 6.86 17.79
C GLN A 394 -13.22 6.73 17.76
N PHE A 395 -13.83 6.86 16.58
CA PHE A 395 -15.27 6.71 16.41
C PHE A 395 -15.72 5.28 16.72
N GLY A 396 -14.98 4.28 16.23
CA GLY A 396 -15.25 2.87 16.50
C GLY A 396 -15.19 2.55 18.00
N GLU A 397 -14.14 3.01 18.68
CA GLU A 397 -14.01 2.88 20.14
C GLU A 397 -15.16 3.57 20.88
N ALA A 398 -15.44 4.84 20.56
CA ALA A 398 -16.45 5.65 21.25
C ALA A 398 -17.88 5.11 21.08
N ARG A 399 -18.19 4.46 19.96
CA ARG A 399 -19.53 3.92 19.66
C ARG A 399 -19.65 2.41 19.87
N GLY A 400 -18.58 1.72 20.29
CA GLY A 400 -18.59 0.27 20.43
C GLY A 400 -18.80 -0.43 19.09
N ILE A 401 -18.17 0.06 18.01
CA ILE A 401 -18.21 -0.53 16.67
C ILE A 401 -16.88 -1.23 16.41
N ALA A 402 -16.94 -2.40 15.77
CA ALA A 402 -15.74 -3.14 15.40
C ALA A 402 -14.94 -2.38 14.33
N VAL A 403 -13.61 -2.31 14.52
CA VAL A 403 -12.69 -1.71 13.55
C VAL A 403 -11.69 -2.79 13.11
N ALA A 404 -11.70 -3.09 11.81
CA ALA A 404 -10.67 -3.87 11.13
C ALA A 404 -9.55 -2.91 10.70
N ASP A 405 -8.49 -2.81 11.51
CA ASP A 405 -7.44 -1.81 11.30
C ASP A 405 -6.38 -2.24 10.26
N ALA A 406 -6.77 -2.28 8.98
CA ALA A 406 -5.87 -2.67 7.90
C ALA A 406 -4.73 -1.67 7.70
N SER A 407 -4.98 -0.37 7.91
CA SER A 407 -3.95 0.67 7.89
C SER A 407 -2.73 0.34 8.77
N ALA A 408 -2.94 -0.25 9.96
CA ALA A 408 -1.83 -0.62 10.84
C ALA A 408 -0.91 -1.68 10.21
N GLU A 409 -1.47 -2.68 9.53
CA GLU A 409 -0.67 -3.69 8.81
C GLU A 409 0.09 -3.06 7.64
N TRP A 410 -0.50 -2.10 6.95
CA TRP A 410 0.17 -1.35 5.88
C TRP A 410 1.33 -0.49 6.41
N CYS A 411 1.16 0.15 7.56
CA CYS A 411 2.24 0.89 8.23
C CYS A 411 3.39 -0.04 8.61
N MET A 412 3.12 -1.30 9.00
CA MET A 412 4.17 -2.25 9.37
C MET A 412 4.95 -2.83 8.18
N LEU A 413 4.51 -2.63 6.93
CA LEU A 413 5.17 -3.19 5.76
C LEU A 413 6.65 -2.79 5.65
N TRP A 414 6.98 -1.53 5.95
CA TRP A 414 8.37 -1.08 5.80
C TRP A 414 9.33 -1.78 6.77
N ARG A 415 8.85 -2.07 7.98
CA ARG A 415 9.57 -2.87 9.00
C ARG A 415 9.58 -4.36 8.67
N ARG A 416 8.72 -4.83 7.76
CA ARG A 416 8.80 -6.16 7.14
C ARG A 416 9.66 -6.18 5.88
N GLY A 417 10.36 -5.09 5.60
CA GLY A 417 11.20 -4.96 4.42
C GLY A 417 10.45 -4.61 3.14
N ILE A 418 9.18 -4.21 3.18
CA ILE A 418 8.36 -3.96 1.99
C ILE A 418 8.01 -2.48 1.85
N PRO A 419 8.45 -1.78 0.79
CA PRO A 419 7.90 -0.48 0.42
C PRO A 419 6.46 -0.64 -0.05
N TYR A 420 5.49 -0.07 0.65
CA TYR A 420 4.06 -0.29 0.33
C TYR A 420 3.67 0.19 -1.08
N ILE A 421 4.40 1.12 -1.70
CA ILE A 421 4.11 1.54 -3.08
C ILE A 421 4.20 0.36 -4.07
N THR A 422 5.03 -0.65 -3.77
CA THR A 422 5.23 -1.84 -4.62
C THR A 422 4.11 -2.87 -4.53
N ILE A 423 3.11 -2.63 -3.66
CA ILE A 423 1.88 -3.42 -3.58
C ILE A 423 0.67 -2.64 -4.13
N LEU A 424 0.89 -1.47 -4.77
CA LEU A 424 -0.15 -0.70 -5.44
C LEU A 424 -0.08 -0.94 -6.96
N ALA A 425 -1.06 -1.65 -7.50
CA ALA A 425 -1.13 -2.08 -8.90
C ALA A 425 -1.22 -0.92 -9.90
N ASN A 426 -1.93 0.15 -9.54
CA ASN A 426 -2.02 1.38 -10.35
C ASN A 426 -0.96 2.43 -9.97
N ALA A 427 -0.02 2.10 -9.08
CA ALA A 427 0.98 3.00 -8.50
C ALA A 427 0.43 4.22 -7.74
N ILE A 428 -0.86 4.20 -7.36
CA ILE A 428 -1.53 5.31 -6.65
C ILE A 428 -2.20 4.82 -5.36
N ASN A 429 -3.20 3.95 -5.49
CA ASN A 429 -4.13 3.59 -4.42
C ASN A 429 -4.85 2.27 -4.66
N HIS A 430 -4.58 1.50 -5.71
CA HIS A 430 -5.24 0.19 -5.89
C HIS A 430 -4.32 -0.92 -5.41
N PRO A 431 -4.65 -1.62 -4.32
CA PRO A 431 -3.84 -2.72 -3.83
C PRO A 431 -3.85 -3.90 -4.81
N ASP A 432 -2.70 -4.56 -4.99
CA ASP A 432 -2.68 -5.86 -5.65
C ASP A 432 -3.26 -6.97 -4.76
N VAL A 433 -3.20 -8.22 -5.21
CA VAL A 433 -3.73 -9.36 -4.47
C VAL A 433 -3.14 -9.52 -3.05
N ARG A 434 -1.87 -9.10 -2.83
CA ARG A 434 -1.22 -9.12 -1.51
C ARG A 434 -1.86 -8.05 -0.62
N GLY A 435 -2.13 -6.87 -1.19
CA GLY A 435 -2.85 -5.80 -0.50
C GLY A 435 -4.28 -6.18 -0.13
N HIS A 436 -5.02 -6.82 -1.04
CA HIS A 436 -6.36 -7.35 -0.75
C HIS A 436 -6.35 -8.45 0.31
N GLU A 437 -5.32 -9.30 0.34
CA GLU A 437 -5.16 -10.31 1.38
C GLU A 437 -4.97 -9.66 2.77
N LEU A 438 -4.29 -8.50 2.86
CA LEU A 438 -4.13 -7.78 4.13
C LEU A 438 -5.50 -7.44 4.73
N PHE A 439 -6.39 -6.82 3.95
CA PHE A 439 -7.76 -6.50 4.37
C PHE A 439 -8.53 -7.74 4.81
N ALA A 440 -8.49 -8.80 4.00
CA ALA A 440 -9.24 -10.02 4.28
C ALA A 440 -8.82 -10.69 5.59
N ARG A 441 -7.52 -10.67 5.90
CA ARG A 441 -6.97 -11.27 7.12
C ARG A 441 -7.24 -10.44 8.37
N VAL A 442 -7.15 -9.11 8.26
CA VAL A 442 -7.51 -8.22 9.37
C VAL A 442 -9.00 -8.35 9.72
N LEU A 443 -9.88 -8.43 8.70
CA LEU A 443 -11.30 -8.73 8.92
C LEU A 443 -11.51 -10.07 9.61
N LEU A 444 -10.81 -11.12 9.15
CA LEU A 444 -10.91 -12.45 9.75
C LEU A 444 -10.43 -12.46 11.22
N GLY A 445 -9.40 -11.67 11.55
CA GLY A 445 -8.86 -11.54 12.90
C GLY A 445 -9.87 -11.06 13.95
N LEU A 446 -10.94 -10.39 13.54
CA LEU A 446 -12.03 -9.98 14.44
C LEU A 446 -12.84 -11.17 14.98
N PHE A 447 -12.83 -12.31 14.27
CA PHE A 447 -13.63 -13.49 14.60
C PHE A 447 -12.77 -14.55 15.29
N PRO A 448 -13.28 -15.23 16.33
CA PRO A 448 -12.53 -16.24 17.06
C PRO A 448 -12.23 -17.47 16.21
N GLU A 449 -11.07 -18.10 16.46
CA GLU A 449 -10.82 -19.46 15.98
C GLU A 449 -11.81 -20.45 16.65
N GLN A 450 -12.08 -21.57 15.99
CA GLN A 450 -12.94 -22.61 16.54
C GLN A 450 -12.19 -23.48 17.55
#